data_AF-A0A6V7HRS2-F1
#
_entry.id   AF-A0A6V7HRS2-F1
#
_cell.length_a   1.000
_cell.length_b   1.000
_cell.length_c   1.000
_cell.angle_alpha   90.00
_cell.angle_beta   90.00
_cell.angle_gamma   90.00
#
_symmetry.space_group_name_H-M   'P 1'
#
loop_
_entity.id
_entity.type
_entity.pdbx_description
1 polymer ?
#
loop_
_entity_poly.entity_id
_entity_poly.type
_entity_poly.pdbx_seq_one_letter_code
_entity_poly.pdbx_strand_id
1 'polypeptide(L)' 'ASVGRIIGGWDAPDHKYPYQVSLRYELSGGDFHFCSGSIVNEYWILTAGHCLE' A
#
# COMPACT_ATOMS: atom_id res chain seq x y z
N ALA A 1 23.45 -2.39 -4.86
CA ALA A 1 22.09 -1.83 -4.78
C ALA A 1 21.33 -2.67 -3.77
N SER A 2 20.68 -2.04 -2.78
CA SER A 2 19.79 -2.76 -1.87
C SER A 2 18.82 -3.59 -2.71
N VAL A 3 18.73 -4.88 -2.44
CA VAL A 3 17.69 -5.71 -3.01
C VAL A 3 16.38 -5.09 -2.52
N GLY A 4 15.63 -4.46 -3.42
CA GLY A 4 14.36 -3.82 -3.06
C GLY A 4 13.42 -4.82 -2.41
N ARG A 5 12.42 -4.33 -1.66
CA ARG A 5 11.40 -5.18 -1.01
C ARG A 5 10.76 -6.20 -1.97
N ILE A 6 10.71 -5.87 -3.27
CA ILE A 6 10.18 -6.71 -4.34
C ILE A 6 11.35 -7.30 -5.14
N ILE A 7 11.50 -8.63 -5.09
CA ILE A 7 12.55 -9.37 -5.82
C ILE A 7 11.97 -9.91 -7.12
N GLY A 8 12.62 -9.62 -8.26
CA GLY A 8 12.21 -10.14 -9.58
C GLY A 8 10.95 -9.48 -10.18
N GLY A 9 10.41 -8.44 -9.52
CA GLY A 9 9.33 -7.62 -10.06
C GLY A 9 9.83 -6.51 -10.96
N TRP A 10 8.88 -5.81 -11.58
CA TRP A 10 9.09 -4.56 -12.32
C TRP A 10 8.12 -3.49 -11.83
N ASP A 11 8.46 -2.24 -12.06
CA ASP A 11 7.59 -1.12 -11.71
C ASP A 11 6.27 -1.22 -12.47
N ALA A 12 5.16 -1.09 -11.75
CA ALA A 12 3.85 -1.03 -12.39
C ALA A 12 3.76 0.26 -13.21
N PRO A 13 3.22 0.21 -14.44
CA PRO A 13 2.89 1.43 -15.18
C PRO A 13 1.98 2.32 -14.35
N ASP A 14 2.19 3.62 -14.47
CA ASP A 14 1.41 4.63 -13.78
C ASP A 14 -0.09 4.35 -13.95
N HIS A 15 -0.80 4.35 -12.83
CA HIS A 15 -2.26 4.25 -12.75
C HIS A 15 -2.86 2.91 -13.24
N LYS A 16 -2.04 1.90 -13.56
CA LYS A 16 -2.53 0.59 -14.05
C LYS A 16 -3.44 -0.14 -13.06
N TYR A 17 -3.20 0.03 -11.76
CA TYR A 17 -3.96 -0.63 -10.69
C TYR A 17 -4.60 0.44 -9.79
N PRO A 18 -5.67 1.12 -10.25
CA PRO A 18 -6.20 2.31 -9.58
C PRO A 18 -6.84 2.00 -8.22
N TYR A 19 -7.18 0.74 -7.96
CA TYR A 19 -7.69 0.29 -6.67
C TYR A 19 -6.57 0.10 -5.62
N GLN A 20 -5.30 0.07 -6.00
CA GLN A 20 -4.18 -0.16 -5.08
C GLN A 20 -4.02 1.02 -4.13
N VAL A 21 -4.02 0.75 -2.82
CA VAL A 21 -3.79 1.80 -1.80
C VAL A 21 -2.61 1.51 -0.89
N SER A 22 -2.05 2.59 -0.33
CA SER A 22 -1.02 2.59 0.70
C SER A 22 -1.66 3.02 2.02
N LEU A 23 -1.80 2.10 2.98
CA LEU A 23 -2.22 2.43 4.33
C LEU A 23 -1.02 3.02 5.10
N ARG A 24 -1.23 4.16 5.76
CA ARG A 24 -0.16 4.94 6.40
C ARG A 24 -0.53 5.36 7.82
N TYR A 25 0.44 5.36 8.71
CA TYR A 25 0.35 6.03 10.01
C TYR A 25 1.01 7.40 9.91
N GLU A 26 0.38 8.41 10.48
CA GLU A 26 0.98 9.72 10.69
C GLU A 26 1.88 9.64 11.93
N LEU A 27 3.18 9.84 11.74
CA LEU A 27 4.18 9.86 12.81
C LEU A 27 4.83 11.24 12.85
N SER A 28 5.47 11.59 13.97
CA SER A 28 6.15 12.88 14.15
C SER A 28 7.26 13.17 13.13
N GLY A 29 7.77 12.12 12.45
CA GLY A 29 8.74 12.21 11.36
C GLY A 29 8.15 12.13 9.94
N GLY A 30 6.82 12.13 9.81
CA GLY A 30 6.09 11.98 8.55
C GLY A 30 5.37 10.64 8.41
N ASP A 31 4.67 10.46 7.30
CA ASP A 31 3.83 9.29 7.09
C ASP A 31 4.63 8.01 6.83
N PHE A 32 4.28 6.93 7.53
CA PHE A 32 4.87 5.60 7.36
C PHE A 32 3.89 4.62 6.72
N HIS A 33 4.25 4.07 5.55
CA HIS A 33 3.50 2.97 4.93
C HIS A 33 3.72 1.67 5.71
N PHE A 34 2.63 1.05 6.18
CA PHE A 34 2.71 -0.20 6.95
C PHE A 34 1.97 -1.36 6.27
N CYS A 35 0.93 -1.09 5.49
CA CYS A 35 0.14 -2.11 4.81
C CYS A 35 -0.43 -1.62 3.47
N SER A 36 -1.00 -2.56 2.72
CA SER A 36 -1.74 -2.28 1.49
C SER A 36 -3.23 -2.59 1.65
N GLY A 37 -4.02 -2.24 0.64
CA GLY A 37 -5.46 -2.52 0.56
C GLY A 37 -5.98 -2.30 -0.85
N SER A 38 -7.28 -2.46 -1.03
CA SER A 38 -7.97 -2.24 -2.31
C SER A 38 -9.24 -1.41 -2.13
N ILE A 39 -9.42 -0.41 -3.01
CA ILE A 39 -10.69 0.33 -3.11
C ILE A 39 -11.78 -0.62 -3.60
N VAL A 40 -12.87 -0.75 -2.84
CA VAL A 40 -14.02 -1.58 -3.25
C VAL A 40 -15.26 -0.75 -3.59
N ASN A 41 -15.35 0.49 -3.12
CA ASN A 41 -16.35 1.51 -3.50
C ASN A 41 -15.90 2.90 -3.00
N GLU A 42 -16.75 3.91 -3.09
CA GLU A 42 -16.42 5.29 -2.72
C GLU A 42 -16.13 5.53 -1.22
N TYR A 43 -16.44 4.56 -0.34
CA TYR A 43 -16.30 4.71 1.11
C TYR A 43 -15.42 3.65 1.77
N TRP A 44 -15.11 2.55 1.08
CA TRP A 44 -14.53 1.37 1.71
C TRP A 44 -13.24 0.92 1.03
N ILE A 45 -12.26 0.61 1.89
CA ILE A 45 -11.02 -0.09 1.55
C ILE A 45 -11.06 -1.49 2.18
N LEU A 46 -10.80 -2.51 1.37
CA LEU A 46 -10.54 -3.87 1.84
C LEU A 46 -9.05 -4.04 2.17
N THR A 47 -8.72 -4.63 3.32
CA THR A 47 -7.34 -4.96 3.72
C THR A 47 -7.31 -6.26 4.54
N ALA A 48 -6.12 -6.73 4.89
CA ALA A 48 -5.95 -7.88 5.77
C ALA A 48 -6.26 -7.50 7.23
N GLY A 49 -6.87 -8.42 7.99
CA GLY A 49 -7.19 -8.20 9.41
C GLY A 49 -5.96 -7.80 10.23
N HIS A 50 -4.85 -8.54 10.07
CA HIS A 50 -3.59 -8.29 10.79
C HIS A 50 -2.93 -6.92 10.50
N CYS A 51 -3.40 -6.17 9.51
CA CYS A 51 -2.97 -4.80 9.32
C CYS A 51 -3.55 -3.85 10.38
N LEU A 52 -4.60 -4.26 11.10
CA LEU A 52 -5.34 -3.46 12.08
C LEU A 52 -5.45 -4.15 13.45
N GLU A 53 -4.68 -5.21 13.66
CA GLU A 53 -4.56 -5.90 14.96
C GLU A 53 -3.63 -5.15 15.92
#